data_AF-A0A1G9UX63-F1
#
_entry.id   AF-A0A1G9UX63-F1
#
_cell.length_a   1.000
_cell.length_b   1.000
_cell.length_c   1.000
_cell.angle_alpha   90.00
_cell.angle_beta   90.00
_cell.angle_gamma   90.00
#
_symmetry.space_group_name_H-M   'P 1'
#
loop_
_entity.id
_entity.type
_entity.pdbx_description
1 polymer ?
#
loop_
_entity_poly.entity_id
_entity_poly.type
_entity_poly.pdbx_seq_one_letter_code
_entity_poly.pdbx_strand_id
1 'polypeptide(L)'
;MSNELDVKQWADRYVAQWNEPDPARRSALIRELWAPDGTHVLVDPPQEIREAAAALAFPAPELVVRGHDALEARVTRAYEMFVASGEHVFEAAEEPLLLMPNVVGVRWAMVSTGTGETLGGGLDILTVDGDGRLRSDHQFIG
;
A
#
# COMPACT_ATOMS: atom_id res chain seq x y z
N MET A 1 12.34 23.47 11.57
CA MET A 1 11.81 22.63 12.67
C MET A 1 11.10 21.48 11.98
N SER A 2 11.75 20.33 11.86
CA SER A 2 11.09 19.15 11.28
C SER A 2 10.03 18.70 12.27
N ASN A 3 8.77 18.74 11.86
CA ASN A 3 7.71 18.17 12.67
C ASN A 3 7.98 16.66 12.74
N GLU A 4 8.17 16.13 13.94
CA GLU A 4 8.36 14.70 14.13
C GLU A 4 7.11 13.99 13.59
N LEU A 5 7.30 13.01 12.70
CA LEU A 5 6.19 12.28 12.08
C LEU A 5 5.42 11.54 13.17
N ASP A 6 4.14 11.84 13.35
CA ASP A 6 3.25 10.95 14.10
C ASP A 6 3.02 9.70 13.24
N VAL A 7 3.83 8.67 13.51
CA VAL A 7 3.89 7.45 12.70
C VAL A 7 2.55 6.71 12.69
N LYS A 8 1.84 6.72 13.82
CA LYS A 8 0.55 6.06 13.93
C LYS A 8 -0.48 6.78 13.07
N GLN A 9 -0.64 8.09 13.27
CA GLN A 9 -1.59 8.88 12.49
C GLN A 9 -1.28 8.83 10.98
N TRP A 10 0.01 8.84 10.62
CA TRP A 10 0.43 8.75 9.23
C TRP A 10 0.13 7.37 8.62
N ALA A 11 0.39 6.28 9.34
CA ALA A 11 0.07 4.93 8.88
C ALA A 11 -1.45 4.70 8.76
N ASP A 12 -2.25 5.25 9.68
CA ASP A 12 -3.71 5.20 9.60
C ASP A 12 -4.20 5.86 8.29
N ARG A 13 -3.60 6.99 7.86
CA ARG A 13 -3.88 7.63 6.56
C ARG A 13 -3.41 6.78 5.38
N TYR A 14 -2.25 6.14 5.50
CA TYR A 14 -1.74 5.23 4.48
C TYR A 14 -2.70 4.06 4.24
N VAL A 15 -3.17 3.39 5.30
CA VAL A 15 -4.12 2.27 5.18
C VAL A 15 -5.48 2.76 4.66
N ALA A 16 -5.93 3.95 5.05
CA ALA A 16 -7.21 4.51 4.62
C ALA A 16 -7.34 4.64 3.09
N GLN A 17 -6.24 4.91 2.36
CA GLN A 17 -6.29 5.08 0.91
C GLN A 17 -6.82 3.83 0.18
N TRP A 18 -6.52 2.65 0.73
CA TRP A 18 -6.88 1.35 0.16
C TRP A 18 -8.35 0.99 0.41
N ASN A 19 -9.00 1.69 1.35
CA ASN A 19 -10.38 1.44 1.76
C ASN A 19 -11.36 2.55 1.34
N GLU A 20 -10.88 3.72 0.89
CA GLU A 20 -11.73 4.89 0.58
C GLU A 20 -12.68 4.60 -0.60
N PRO A 21 -14.01 4.57 -0.37
CA PRO A 21 -14.99 4.24 -1.40
C PRO A 21 -15.21 5.37 -2.41
N ASP A 22 -15.11 6.63 -2.01
CA ASP A 22 -15.34 7.77 -2.88
C ASP A 22 -14.11 8.01 -3.79
N PRO A 23 -14.25 7.89 -5.12
CA PRO A 23 -13.09 8.03 -6.02
C PRO A 23 -12.43 9.41 -5.94
N ALA A 24 -13.19 10.49 -5.74
CA ALA A 24 -12.65 11.84 -5.64
C ALA A 24 -11.87 12.03 -4.33
N ARG A 25 -12.38 11.49 -3.22
CA ARG A 25 -11.66 11.48 -1.94
C ARG A 25 -10.41 10.63 -2.00
N ARG A 26 -10.48 9.46 -2.65
CA ARG A 26 -9.32 8.58 -2.84
C ARG A 26 -8.22 9.27 -3.65
N SER A 27 -8.57 9.92 -4.77
CA SER A 27 -7.62 10.71 -5.56
C SER A 27 -7.00 11.86 -4.75
N ALA A 28 -7.80 12.59 -3.97
CA ALA A 28 -7.30 13.65 -3.09
C ALA A 28 -6.33 13.10 -2.03
N LEU A 29 -6.67 11.99 -1.38
CA LEU A 29 -5.84 11.34 -0.37
C LEU A 29 -4.50 10.89 -0.96
N ILE A 30 -4.51 10.31 -2.17
CA ILE A 30 -3.28 9.89 -2.86
C ILE A 30 -2.39 11.10 -3.16
N ARG A 31 -2.96 12.20 -3.67
CA ARG A 31 -2.20 13.44 -3.96
C ARG A 31 -1.63 14.11 -2.73
N GLU A 32 -2.32 14.00 -1.59
CA GLU A 32 -1.85 14.52 -0.32
C GLU A 32 -0.74 13.66 0.28
N LEU A 33 -0.94 12.34 0.29
CA LEU A 33 -0.05 11.38 0.95
C LEU A 33 1.24 11.13 0.16
N TRP A 34 1.16 11.02 -1.17
CA TRP A 34 2.30 10.64 -2.01
C TRP A 34 3.04 11.84 -2.56
N ALA A 35 4.37 11.72 -2.66
CA ALA A 35 5.17 12.62 -3.48
C ALA A 35 4.73 12.52 -4.96
N PRO A 36 4.83 13.60 -5.76
CA PRO A 36 4.37 13.60 -7.16
C PRO A 36 4.95 12.49 -8.03
N ASP A 37 6.17 12.04 -7.72
CA ASP A 37 6.91 10.97 -8.40
C ASP A 37 7.05 9.70 -7.54
N GLY A 38 6.24 9.57 -6.49
CA GLY A 38 6.28 8.44 -5.56
C GLY A 38 6.03 7.09 -6.26
N THR A 39 6.60 6.02 -5.69
CA THR A 39 6.57 4.67 -6.30
C THR A 39 5.98 3.63 -5.37
N HIS A 40 5.05 2.83 -5.86
CA HIS A 40 4.65 1.58 -5.22
C HIS A 40 5.28 0.42 -5.98
N VAL A 41 6.00 -0.42 -5.24
CA VAL A 41 6.76 -1.58 -5.71
C VAL A 41 6.15 -2.82 -5.07
N LEU A 42 5.46 -3.63 -5.87
CA LEU A 42 5.05 -4.96 -5.46
C LEU A 42 6.21 -5.92 -5.70
N VAL A 43 6.92 -6.25 -4.62
CA VAL A 43 8.13 -7.08 -4.64
C VAL A 43 7.77 -8.52 -5.02
N ASP A 44 6.64 -9.01 -4.51
CA ASP A 44 6.09 -10.33 -4.81
C ASP A 44 4.90 -10.20 -5.77
N PRO A 45 5.11 -10.26 -7.11
CA PRO A 45 4.01 -10.13 -8.06
C PRO A 45 3.02 -11.30 -7.93
N PRO A 46 1.76 -11.16 -8.38
CA PRO A 46 0.76 -12.23 -8.35
C PRO A 46 1.26 -13.54 -8.98
N GLN A 47 0.74 -14.67 -8.47
CA GLN A 47 1.13 -16.01 -8.92
C GLN A 47 1.11 -16.18 -10.44
N GLU A 48 0.07 -15.66 -11.11
CA GLU A 48 -0.07 -15.71 -12.57
C GLU A 48 1.13 -15.08 -13.29
N ILE A 49 1.63 -13.94 -12.80
CA ILE A 49 2.81 -13.27 -13.38
C ILE A 49 4.09 -14.06 -13.10
N ARG A 50 4.21 -14.65 -11.90
CA ARG A 50 5.36 -15.50 -11.56
C ARG A 50 5.42 -16.74 -12.45
N GLU A 51 4.29 -17.39 -12.66
CA GLU A 51 4.18 -18.58 -13.51
C GLU A 51 4.46 -18.25 -14.98
N ALA A 52 3.95 -17.14 -15.49
CA ALA A 52 4.22 -16.67 -16.84
C ALA A 52 5.72 -16.37 -17.07
N ALA A 53 6.38 -15.70 -16.11
CA ALA A 53 7.81 -15.45 -16.18
C ALA A 53 8.63 -16.74 -16.13
N ALA A 54 8.27 -17.65 -15.22
CA ALA A 54 8.94 -18.95 -15.07
C ALA A 54 8.80 -19.83 -16.32
N ALA A 55 7.64 -19.83 -16.98
CA ALA A 55 7.42 -20.56 -18.24
C ALA A 55 8.36 -20.10 -19.37
N LEU A 56 8.87 -18.88 -19.29
CA LEU A 56 9.84 -18.29 -20.22
C LEU A 56 11.27 -18.32 -19.67
N ALA A 57 11.51 -18.99 -18.54
CA ALA A 57 12.79 -19.06 -17.84
C ALA A 57 13.35 -17.69 -17.39
N PHE A 58 12.47 -16.73 -17.10
CA PHE A 58 12.83 -15.47 -16.46
C PHE A 58 12.51 -15.50 -14.95
N PRO A 59 13.30 -14.79 -14.11
CA PRO A 59 12.87 -14.49 -12.76
C PRO A 59 11.59 -13.63 -12.81
N ALA A 60 10.73 -13.79 -11.81
CA ALA A 60 9.56 -12.93 -11.68
C ALA A 60 10.00 -11.47 -11.49
N PRO A 61 9.49 -10.52 -12.29
CA PRO A 61 9.82 -9.11 -12.14
C PRO A 61 9.04 -8.49 -10.98
N GLU A 62 9.61 -7.47 -10.34
CA GLU A 62 8.82 -6.56 -9.51
C GLU A 62 7.82 -5.79 -10.38
N LEU A 63 6.63 -5.50 -9.84
CA LEU A 63 5.68 -4.60 -10.50
C LEU A 63 5.76 -3.23 -9.87
N VAL A 64 6.02 -2.22 -10.69
CA VAL A 64 6.23 -0.85 -10.23
C VAL A 64 5.24 0.08 -10.88
N VAL A 65 4.56 0.89 -10.08
CA VAL A 65 3.81 2.06 -10.54
C VAL A 65 4.44 3.33 -9.99
N ARG A 66 4.39 4.42 -10.76
CA ARG A 66 5.02 5.69 -10.40
C ARG A 66 4.12 6.87 -10.71
N GLY A 67 4.06 7.80 -9.77
CA GLY A 67 3.33 9.05 -9.89
C GLY A 67 1.83 8.91 -9.63
N HIS A 68 1.18 10.04 -9.34
CA HIS A 68 -0.19 10.07 -8.83
C HIS A 68 -1.20 9.34 -9.70
N ASP A 69 -1.16 9.50 -11.03
CA ASP A 69 -2.13 8.84 -11.92
C ASP A 69 -2.02 7.30 -11.88
N ALA A 70 -0.79 6.77 -11.87
CA ALA A 70 -0.56 5.33 -11.81
C ALA A 70 -0.87 4.76 -10.42
N LEU A 71 -0.59 5.53 -9.36
CA LEU A 71 -0.96 5.19 -7.99
C LEU A 71 -2.49 5.18 -7.81
N GLU A 72 -3.20 6.17 -8.35
CA GLU A 72 -4.67 6.22 -8.33
C GLU A 72 -5.28 5.01 -9.01
N ALA A 73 -4.76 4.62 -10.18
CA ALA A 73 -5.20 3.40 -10.86
C ALA A 73 -4.92 2.14 -10.04
N ARG A 74 -3.73 2.03 -9.43
CA ARG A 74 -3.31 0.88 -8.62
C ARG A 74 -4.16 0.71 -7.36
N VAL A 75 -4.39 1.80 -6.63
CA VAL A 75 -5.19 1.80 -5.39
C VAL A 75 -6.66 1.56 -5.72
N THR A 76 -7.21 2.22 -6.76
CA THR A 76 -8.58 1.98 -7.23
C THR A 76 -8.79 0.52 -7.61
N ARG A 77 -7.83 -0.09 -8.32
CA ARG A 77 -7.94 -1.49 -8.72
C ARG A 77 -7.93 -2.44 -7.51
N ALA A 78 -7.10 -2.18 -6.50
CA ALA A 78 -7.14 -2.97 -5.26
C ALA A 78 -8.49 -2.81 -4.53
N TYR A 79 -8.99 -1.57 -4.41
CA TYR A 79 -10.28 -1.30 -3.79
C TYR A 79 -11.40 -2.09 -4.47
N GLU A 80 -11.48 -2.04 -5.81
CA GLU A 80 -12.49 -2.78 -6.59
C GLU A 80 -12.40 -4.29 -6.40
N MET A 81 -11.19 -4.84 -6.34
CA MET A 81 -10.97 -6.28 -6.23
C MET A 81 -11.31 -6.82 -4.84
N PHE A 82 -11.01 -6.06 -3.78
CA PHE A 82 -10.98 -6.61 -2.44
C PHE A 82 -11.98 -5.97 -1.48
N VAL A 83 -12.31 -4.68 -1.65
CA VAL A 83 -13.08 -3.90 -0.67
C VAL A 83 -14.47 -3.52 -1.17
N ALA A 84 -14.64 -3.30 -2.48
CA ALA A 84 -15.89 -2.76 -3.05
C ALA A 84 -17.14 -3.62 -2.79
N SER A 85 -17.00 -4.94 -2.62
CA SER A 85 -18.11 -5.83 -2.25
C SER A 85 -18.60 -5.61 -0.81
N GLY A 86 -17.78 -4.98 0.03
CA GLY A 86 -17.99 -4.85 1.47
C GLY A 86 -17.63 -6.11 2.27
N GLU A 87 -17.13 -7.16 1.61
CA GLU A 87 -16.78 -8.44 2.26
C GLU A 87 -15.43 -8.38 2.99
N HIS A 88 -14.53 -7.48 2.57
CA HIS A 88 -13.22 -7.32 3.19
C HIS A 88 -12.87 -5.85 3.47
N VAL A 89 -11.96 -5.67 4.42
CA VAL A 89 -11.32 -4.40 4.75
C VAL A 89 -9.82 -4.62 4.91
N PHE A 90 -9.01 -3.63 4.54
CA PHE A 90 -7.58 -3.61 4.88
C PHE A 90 -7.37 -2.85 6.18
N GLU A 91 -6.60 -3.42 7.11
CA GLU A 91 -6.24 -2.80 8.37
C GLU A 91 -4.75 -2.90 8.67
N ALA A 92 -4.25 -2.01 9.56
CA ALA A 92 -2.94 -2.20 10.17
C ALA A 92 -3.04 -3.38 11.15
N ALA A 93 -2.29 -4.45 10.86
CA ALA A 93 -2.32 -5.68 11.67
C ALA A 93 -1.57 -5.53 12.99
N GLU A 94 -0.60 -4.61 13.05
CA GLU A 94 0.20 -4.28 14.23
C GLU A 94 0.45 -2.76 14.29
N GLU A 95 0.96 -2.28 15.43
CA GLU A 95 1.40 -0.89 15.57
C GLU A 95 2.52 -0.60 14.55
N PRO A 96 2.43 0.50 13.76
CA PRO A 96 3.44 0.81 12.75
C PRO A 96 4.79 1.11 13.40
N LEU A 97 5.86 0.68 12.73
CA LEU A 97 7.23 0.78 13.25
C LEU A 97 8.00 1.92 12.57
N LEU A 98 8.62 2.80 13.36
CA LEU A 98 9.65 3.70 12.86
C LEU A 98 10.99 2.95 12.82
N LEU A 99 11.38 2.47 11.63
CA LEU A 99 12.57 1.64 11.45
C LEU A 99 13.85 2.49 11.46
N MET A 100 13.80 3.64 10.80
CA MET A 100 14.86 4.65 10.70
C MET A 100 14.20 6.03 10.56
N PRO A 101 14.93 7.16 10.68
CA PRO A 101 14.38 8.46 10.31
C PRO A 101 13.75 8.41 8.91
N ASN A 102 12.44 8.71 8.83
CA ASN A 102 11.62 8.66 7.62
C ASN A 102 11.46 7.29 6.94
N VAL A 103 11.74 6.19 7.63
CA VAL A 103 11.45 4.83 7.14
C VAL A 103 10.46 4.17 8.09
N VAL A 104 9.28 3.85 7.57
CA VAL A 104 8.15 3.31 8.34
C VAL A 104 7.86 1.89 7.84
N GLY A 105 7.67 0.95 8.76
CA GLY A 105 7.15 -0.39 8.48
C GLY A 105 5.68 -0.49 8.88
N VAL A 106 4.81 -0.95 7.96
CA VAL A 106 3.39 -1.20 8.22
C VAL A 106 3.09 -2.65 7.91
N ARG A 107 2.73 -3.44 8.94
CA ARG A 107 2.10 -4.74 8.72
C ARG A 107 0.62 -4.52 8.46
N TRP A 108 0.12 -5.10 7.39
CA TRP A 108 -1.28 -4.99 7.00
C TRP A 108 -1.92 -6.37 6.90
N ALA A 109 -3.24 -6.39 7.11
CA ALA A 109 -4.08 -7.56 6.96
C ALA A 109 -5.30 -7.21 6.10
N MET A 110 -5.73 -8.16 5.28
CA MET A 110 -7.07 -8.17 4.70
C MET A 110 -7.97 -9.03 5.59
N VAL A 111 -9.03 -8.43 6.13
CA VAL A 111 -9.90 -9.05 7.12
C VAL A 111 -11.32 -9.17 6.57
N SER A 112 -11.97 -10.30 6.80
CA SER A 112 -13.39 -10.46 6.51
C SER A 112 -14.23 -9.58 7.43
N THR A 113 -15.09 -8.74 6.85
CA THR A 113 -15.99 -7.88 7.63
C THR A 113 -17.08 -8.67 8.35
N GLY A 114 -17.42 -9.87 7.85
CA GLY A 114 -18.45 -10.73 8.42
C GLY A 114 -17.96 -11.60 9.57
N THR A 115 -16.73 -12.12 9.49
CA THR A 115 -16.19 -13.08 10.48
C THR A 115 -15.06 -12.52 11.34
N GLY A 116 -14.39 -11.45 10.91
CA GLY A 116 -13.17 -10.94 11.54
C GLY A 116 -11.93 -11.80 11.28
N GLU A 117 -12.00 -12.78 10.38
CA GLU A 117 -10.86 -13.64 10.03
C GLU A 117 -9.87 -12.91 9.11
N THR A 118 -8.57 -13.05 9.40
CA THR A 118 -7.49 -12.61 8.50
C THR A 118 -7.37 -13.57 7.32
N LEU A 119 -7.59 -13.07 6.12
CA LEU A 119 -7.58 -13.83 4.87
C LEU A 119 -6.28 -13.68 4.08
N GLY A 120 -5.48 -12.67 4.41
CA GLY A 120 -4.19 -12.39 3.80
C GLY A 120 -3.55 -11.19 4.48
N GLY A 121 -2.28 -10.92 4.15
CA GLY A 121 -1.57 -9.81 4.75
C GLY A 121 -0.20 -9.61 4.14
N GLY A 122 0.56 -8.70 4.72
CA GLY A 122 1.88 -8.37 4.24
C GLY A 122 2.62 -7.38 5.11
N LEU A 123 3.76 -6.96 4.62
CA LEU A 123 4.58 -5.90 5.18
C LEU A 123 4.88 -4.90 4.09
N ASP A 124 4.62 -3.63 4.36
CA ASP A 124 5.01 -2.54 3.50
C ASP A 124 6.16 -1.78 4.18
N ILE A 125 7.25 -1.57 3.44
CA ILE A 125 8.39 -0.73 3.87
C ILE A 125 8.33 0.58 3.11
N LEU A 126 8.07 1.65 3.85
CA LEU A 126 7.68 2.96 3.34
C LEU A 126 8.80 3.97 3.61
N THR A 127 9.17 4.76 2.61
CA THR A 127 10.08 5.91 2.80
C THR A 127 9.31 7.22 2.64
N VAL A 128 9.55 8.16 3.54
CA VAL A 128 8.86 9.44 3.60
C VAL A 128 9.88 10.56 3.30
N ASP A 129 9.50 11.60 2.57
CA ASP A 129 10.35 12.77 2.36
C ASP A 129 10.26 13.79 3.51
N GLY A 130 11.04 14.87 3.39
CA GLY A 130 11.09 15.94 4.39
C GLY A 130 9.78 16.71 4.55
N ASP A 131 8.83 16.57 3.61
CA ASP A 131 7.50 17.18 3.67
C ASP A 131 6.45 16.22 4.26
N GLY A 132 6.87 15.03 4.71
CA GLY A 132 5.97 14.01 5.26
C GLY A 132 5.24 13.19 4.19
N ARG A 133 5.68 13.23 2.93
CA ARG A 133 5.04 12.52 1.82
C ARG A 133 5.73 11.21 1.48
N LEU A 134 4.93 10.21 1.10
CA LEU A 134 5.38 8.89 0.70
C LEU A 134 6.16 8.96 -0.63
N ARG A 135 7.45 8.61 -0.56
CA ARG A 135 8.38 8.53 -1.69
C ARG A 135 8.39 7.14 -2.31
N SER A 136 8.50 6.11 -1.49
CA SER A 136 8.46 4.74 -1.97
C SER A 136 7.77 3.82 -0.99
N ASP A 137 7.11 2.82 -1.53
CA ASP A 137 6.44 1.73 -0.85
C ASP A 137 6.91 0.43 -1.47
N HIS A 138 7.57 -0.41 -0.68
CA HIS A 138 7.96 -1.76 -1.08
C HIS A 138 7.08 -2.74 -0.33
N GLN A 139 6.15 -3.34 -1.06
CA GLN A 139 5.14 -4.25 -0.55
C GLN A 139 5.60 -5.71 -0.71
N PHE A 140 5.58 -6.41 0.42
CA PHE A 140 5.87 -7.84 0.54
C PHE A 140 4.58 -8.56 0.94
N ILE A 141 4.19 -9.59 0.17
CA ILE A 141 2.96 -10.35 0.42
C ILE A 141 3.28 -11.58 1.27
N GLY A 142 2.50 -11.81 2.33
CA GLY A 142 2.65 -12.93 3.27
C GLY A 142 1.65 -14.06 3.08
#